data_AF-A0A354IX07-F1
#
_entry.id   AF-A0A354IX07-F1
#
_cell.length_a   1.000
_cell.length_b   1.000
_cell.length_c   1.000
_cell.angle_alpha   90.00
_cell.angle_beta   90.00
_cell.angle_gamma   90.00
#
_symmetry.space_group_name_H-M   'P 1'
#
loop_
_entity.id
_entity.type
_entity.pdbx_description
1 polymer ?
#
loop_
_entity_poly.entity_id
_entity_poly.type
_entity_poly.pdbx_seq_one_letter_code
_entity_poly.pdbx_strand_id
1 'polypeptide(L)'
;MTITPTTTDDDLLRRMRAGQADAFAALYRCHQGPVYRFALLRCGVAGTAADIVQECFMGLLGGRFAFDPLRGTLQHFLFGVARILILKHEAARRREAPLPAFAEAEDEAAEPA
;
A
#
# COMPACT_ATOMS: atom_id res chain seq x y z
N MET A 1 -4.65 19.74 28.37
CA MET A 1 -4.29 19.16 27.06
C MET A 1 -4.82 20.12 26.00
N THR A 2 -3.95 20.97 25.46
CA THR A 2 -4.31 22.06 24.54
C THR A 2 -4.80 21.49 23.22
N ILE A 3 -6.09 21.71 22.92
CA ILE A 3 -6.69 21.40 21.63
C ILE A 3 -6.24 22.52 20.68
N THR A 4 -5.09 22.33 20.03
CA THR A 4 -4.74 23.15 18.86
C THR A 4 -5.83 22.98 17.81
N PRO A 5 -6.27 24.04 17.12
CA PRO A 5 -7.28 23.92 16.07
C PRO A 5 -6.80 22.90 15.05
N THR A 6 -7.48 21.75 14.99
CA THR A 6 -7.13 20.63 14.11
C THR A 6 -7.32 21.09 12.68
N THR A 7 -6.22 21.45 12.00
CA THR A 7 -6.21 21.62 10.56
C THR A 7 -6.80 20.36 9.93
N THR A 8 -7.88 20.50 9.16
CA THR A 8 -8.56 19.36 8.55
C THR A 8 -7.68 18.76 7.44
N ASP A 9 -7.80 17.44 7.20
CA ASP A 9 -7.08 16.76 6.12
C ASP A 9 -7.25 17.49 4.77
N ASP A 10 -8.43 18.05 4.54
CA ASP A 10 -8.76 18.84 3.34
C ASP A 10 -7.90 20.10 3.19
N ASP A 11 -7.66 20.85 4.27
CA ASP A 11 -6.79 22.03 4.23
C ASP A 11 -5.33 21.62 3.99
N LEU A 12 -4.87 20.57 4.68
CA LEU A 12 -3.52 20.04 4.46
C LEU A 12 -3.33 19.55 3.01
N LEU A 13 -4.34 18.88 2.43
CA LEU A 13 -4.32 18.45 1.03
C LEU A 13 -4.29 19.64 0.07
N ARG A 14 -5.07 20.70 0.32
CA ARG A 14 -5.03 21.93 -0.49
C ARG A 14 -3.65 22.59 -0.44
N ARG A 15 -3.09 22.74 0.76
CA ARG A 15 -1.76 23.34 0.97
C ARG A 15 -0.63 22.51 0.37
N MET A 16 -0.72 21.18 0.50
CA MET A 16 0.21 20.25 -0.14
C MET A 16 0.18 20.41 -1.67
N ARG A 17 -1.00 20.47 -2.28
CA ARG A 17 -1.16 20.69 -3.73
C ARG A 17 -0.63 22.05 -4.19
N ALA A 18 -0.63 23.04 -3.30
CA ALA A 18 0.00 24.35 -3.52
C ALA A 18 1.54 24.35 -3.31
N GLY A 19 2.16 23.19 -3.07
CA GLY A 19 3.60 23.04 -2.93
C GLY A 19 4.14 23.27 -1.50
N GLN A 20 3.27 23.41 -0.49
CA GLN A 20 3.72 23.59 0.89
C GLN A 20 4.15 22.26 1.50
N ALA A 21 5.47 22.02 1.58
CA ALA A 21 6.05 20.77 2.07
C ALA A 21 5.61 20.39 3.49
N ASP A 22 5.41 21.37 4.37
CA ASP A 22 4.98 21.13 5.76
C ASP A 22 3.60 20.48 5.84
N ALA A 23 2.72 20.77 4.88
CA ALA A 23 1.39 20.19 4.83
C ALA A 23 1.43 18.70 4.48
N PHE A 24 2.31 18.30 3.54
CA PHE A 24 2.58 16.88 3.26
C PHE A 24 3.14 16.19 4.50
N ALA A 25 4.12 16.81 5.17
CA ALA A 25 4.73 16.23 6.36
C ALA A 25 3.71 16.01 7.49
N ALA A 26 2.75 16.92 7.65
CA ALA A 26 1.65 16.78 8.60
C ALA A 26 0.74 15.59 8.25
N LEU A 27 0.28 15.49 6.99
CA LEU A 27 -0.51 14.35 6.51
C LEU A 27 0.23 13.02 6.71
N TYR A 28 1.51 12.99 6.34
CA TYR A 28 2.34 11.81 6.48
C TYR A 28 2.40 11.36 7.94
N ARG A 29 2.75 12.26 8.88
CA ARG A 29 2.84 11.91 10.32
C ARG A 29 1.53 11.37 10.87
N CYS A 30 0.39 11.96 10.51
CA CYS A 30 -0.92 11.54 11.01
C CYS A 30 -1.34 10.17 10.48
N HIS A 31 -1.09 9.89 9.20
CA HIS A 31 -1.68 8.72 8.53
C HIS A 31 -0.71 7.56 8.31
N GLN A 32 0.62 7.77 8.33
CA GLN A 32 1.59 6.72 8.00
C GLN A 32 1.48 5.51 8.94
N GLY A 33 1.31 5.72 10.25
CA GLY A 33 1.38 4.66 11.25
C GLY A 33 0.25 3.65 11.09
N PRO A 34 -1.02 4.09 11.02
CA PRO A 34 -2.14 3.20 10.71
C PRO A 34 -1.98 2.45 9.38
N VAL A 35 -1.57 3.14 8.30
CA VAL A 35 -1.39 2.52 6.97
C VAL A 35 -0.27 1.47 7.00
N TYR A 36 0.85 1.77 7.66
CA TYR A 36 1.96 0.83 7.83
C TYR A 36 1.52 -0.42 8.58
N ARG A 37 0.82 -0.26 9.72
CA ARG A 37 0.31 -1.41 10.49
C ARG A 37 -0.64 -2.28 9.67
N PHE A 38 -1.53 -1.66 8.91
CA PHE A 38 -2.41 -2.38 7.99
C PHE A 38 -1.62 -3.15 6.92
N ALA A 39 -0.65 -2.50 6.27
CA ALA A 39 0.16 -3.14 5.25
C ALA A 39 1.01 -4.30 5.81
N LEU A 40 1.58 -4.12 7.01
CA LEU A 40 2.34 -5.14 7.72
C LEU A 40 1.47 -6.36 8.06
N LEU A 41 0.25 -6.13 8.56
CA LEU A 41 -0.70 -7.19 8.87
C LEU A 41 -1.08 -8.01 7.62
N ARG A 42 -1.12 -7.37 6.44
CA ARG A 42 -1.52 -8.02 5.19
C ARG A 42 -0.37 -8.73 4.48
N CYS A 43 0.83 -8.14 4.49
CA CYS A 43 1.98 -8.66 3.75
C CYS A 43 2.92 -9.53 4.60
N GLY A 44 2.92 -9.38 5.92
CA GLY A 44 3.81 -10.09 6.84
C GLY A 44 5.30 -9.70 6.75
N VAL A 45 5.68 -8.81 5.82
CA VAL A 45 7.07 -8.41 5.57
C VAL A 45 7.22 -6.89 5.74
N ALA A 46 8.12 -6.48 6.64
CA ALA A 46 8.34 -5.07 6.99
C ALA A 46 8.79 -4.21 5.80
N GLY A 47 9.71 -4.72 4.97
CA GLY A 47 10.18 -4.01 3.77
C GLY A 47 9.03 -3.73 2.80
N THR A 48 8.25 -4.75 2.46
CA THR A 48 7.07 -4.59 1.61
C THR A 48 6.03 -3.63 2.21
N ALA A 49 5.80 -3.69 3.52
CA ALA A 49 4.90 -2.74 4.17
C ALA A 49 5.38 -1.28 4.05
N ALA A 50 6.69 -1.03 4.20
CA ALA A 50 7.28 0.29 4.02
C ALA A 50 7.16 0.78 2.57
N ASP A 51 7.40 -0.09 1.59
CA ASP A 51 7.27 0.23 0.17
C ASP A 51 5.83 0.62 -0.20
N ILE A 52 4.84 -0.12 0.32
CA ILE A 52 3.42 0.17 0.10
C ILE A 52 3.05 1.53 0.69
N VAL A 53 3.51 1.85 1.90
CA VAL A 53 3.31 3.16 2.52
C VAL A 53 3.93 4.25 1.65
N GLN A 54 5.19 4.08 1.26
CA GLN A 54 5.89 5.02 0.40
C GLN A 54 5.13 5.25 -0.92
N GLU A 55 4.64 4.20 -1.57
CA GLU A 55 3.91 4.31 -2.83
C GLU A 55 2.54 4.98 -2.65
N CYS A 56 1.84 4.74 -1.55
CA CYS A 56 0.61 5.45 -1.19
C CYS A 56 0.84 6.96 -1.11
N PHE A 57 1.81 7.40 -0.32
CA PHE A 57 2.05 8.83 -0.07
C PHE A 57 2.70 9.53 -1.27
N MET A 58 3.58 8.87 -2.02
CA MET A 58 4.12 9.43 -3.27
C MET A 58 3.03 9.54 -4.35
N GLY A 59 2.11 8.57 -4.42
CA GLY A 59 0.98 8.66 -5.32
C GLY A 59 -0.03 9.76 -4.94
N LEU A 60 -0.19 10.02 -3.63
CA LEU A 60 -0.98 11.14 -3.14
C LEU A 60 -0.32 12.48 -3.47
N LEU A 61 0.99 12.60 -3.22
CA LEU A 61 1.77 13.82 -3.50
C LEU A 61 1.81 14.14 -4.99
N GLY A 62 2.07 13.14 -5.83
CA GLY A 62 2.14 13.26 -7.29
C GLY A 62 0.78 13.32 -7.99
N GLY A 63 -0.33 13.36 -7.25
CA GLY A 63 -1.68 13.48 -7.82
C GLY A 63 -2.20 12.24 -8.56
N ARG A 64 -1.46 11.13 -8.56
CA ARG A 64 -1.90 9.85 -9.15
C ARG A 64 -3.15 9.31 -8.46
N PHE A 65 -3.30 9.59 -7.16
CA PHE A 65 -4.46 9.19 -6.36
C PHE A 65 -5.31 10.40 -6.00
N ALA A 66 -6.50 10.50 -6.58
CA ALA A 66 -7.43 11.59 -6.35
C ALA A 66 -8.37 11.26 -5.19
N PHE A 67 -8.11 11.88 -4.03
CA PHE A 67 -9.03 11.86 -2.89
C PHE A 67 -10.20 12.83 -3.11
N ASP A 68 -11.41 12.36 -2.80
CA ASP A 68 -12.65 13.13 -2.79
C ASP A 68 -13.25 13.12 -1.37
N PRO A 69 -13.31 14.27 -0.67
CA PRO A 69 -13.83 14.36 0.69
C PRO A 69 -15.32 14.03 0.80
N LEU A 70 -16.07 14.10 -0.30
CA LEU A 70 -17.49 13.71 -0.31
C LEU A 70 -17.69 12.20 -0.23
N ARG A 71 -16.63 11.41 -0.51
CA ARG A 71 -16.68 9.94 -0.54
C ARG A 71 -16.15 9.29 0.74
N GLY A 72 -15.70 10.09 1.71
CA GLY A 72 -15.27 9.61 3.02
C GLY A 72 -14.00 10.31 3.52
N THR A 73 -13.36 9.71 4.52
CA THR A 73 -12.14 10.26 5.15
C THR A 73 -10.88 9.88 4.37
N LEU A 74 -9.83 10.71 4.47
CA LEU A 74 -8.53 10.43 3.85
C LEU A 74 -7.93 9.12 4.34
N GLN A 75 -8.10 8.80 5.63
CA GLN A 75 -7.61 7.55 6.22
C GLN A 75 -8.21 6.31 5.53
N HIS A 76 -9.51 6.31 5.27
CA HIS A 76 -10.19 5.19 4.61
C HIS A 76 -9.76 5.08 3.15
N PHE A 77 -9.63 6.22 2.48
CA PHE A 77 -9.09 6.27 1.12
C PHE A 77 -7.69 5.66 1.04
N LEU A 78 -6.77 6.03 1.95
CA LEU A 78 -5.41 5.51 1.99
C LEU A 78 -5.36 4.00 2.24
N PHE A 79 -6.26 3.44 3.07
CA PHE A 79 -6.38 1.99 3.21
C PHE A 79 -6.84 1.31 1.93
N GLY A 80 -7.77 1.92 1.19
CA GLY A 80 -8.21 1.44 -0.11
C GLY A 80 -7.06 1.41 -1.12
N VAL A 81 -6.28 2.49 -1.20
CA VAL A 81 -5.07 2.56 -2.04
C VAL A 81 -4.06 1.50 -1.64
N ALA A 82 -3.74 1.40 -0.34
CA ALA A 82 -2.80 0.39 0.17
C ALA A 82 -3.23 -1.03 -0.22
N ARG A 83 -4.53 -1.35 -0.09
CA ARG A 83 -5.07 -2.66 -0.50
C ARG A 83 -4.84 -2.93 -1.99
N ILE A 84 -5.07 -1.95 -2.87
CA ILE A 84 -4.84 -2.10 -4.31
C ILE A 84 -3.36 -2.38 -4.60
N LEU A 85 -2.45 -1.64 -3.95
CA LEU A 85 -1.01 -1.81 -4.12
C LEU A 85 -0.53 -3.18 -3.62
N ILE A 86 -1.06 -3.65 -2.47
CA ILE A 86 -0.74 -4.98 -1.92
C ILE A 86 -1.15 -6.07 -2.91
N LEU A 87 -2.38 -6.02 -3.45
CA LEU A 87 -2.86 -6.99 -4.43
C LEU A 87 -2.00 -7.00 -5.69
N LYS A 88 -1.54 -5.82 -6.14
CA LYS A 88 -0.61 -5.70 -7.27
C LYS A 88 0.74 -6.35 -6.96
N HIS A 89 1.27 -6.13 -5.76
CA HIS A 89 2.54 -6.72 -5.32
C HIS A 89 2.44 -8.25 -5.21
N GLU A 90 1.35 -8.78 -4.65
CA GLU A 90 1.08 -10.21 -4.58
C GLU A 90 0.97 -10.84 -5.98
N ALA A 91 0.26 -10.19 -6.90
CA ALA A 91 0.12 -10.66 -8.28
C ALA A 91 1.47 -10.67 -9.03
N ALA A 92 2.35 -9.70 -8.77
CA ALA A 92 3.71 -9.71 -9.32
C ALA A 92 4.52 -10.89 -8.79
N ARG A 93 4.54 -11.10 -7.47
CA ARG A 93 5.25 -12.24 -6.85
C ARG A 93 4.78 -13.60 -7.34
N ARG A 94 3.47 -13.78 -7.56
CA ARG A 94 2.94 -15.04 -8.10
C ARG A 94 3.44 -15.34 -9.51
N ARG A 95 3.67 -14.32 -10.34
CA ARG A 95 4.22 -14.50 -11.69
C ARG A 95 5.71 -14.86 -11.68
N GLU A 96 6.41 -14.42 -10.65
CA GLU A 96 7.86 -14.66 -10.45
C GLU A 96 8.13 -15.93 -9.63
N ALA A 97 7.08 -16.64 -9.17
CA ALA A 97 7.24 -17.86 -8.41
C ALA A 97 7.94 -18.93 -9.28
N PRO A 98 8.92 -19.67 -8.73
CA PRO A 98 9.56 -20.77 -9.44
C PRO A 98 8.51 -21.75 -9.97
N LEU A 99 8.66 -22.16 -11.23
CA LEU A 99 7.85 -23.25 -11.77
C LEU A 99 8.07 -24.49 -10.90
N PRO A 100 7.00 -25.24 -10.54
CA PRO A 100 7.17 -26.48 -9.81
C PRO A 100 8.12 -27.39 -10.61
N ALA A 101 9.09 -27.98 -9.92
CA ALA A 101 9.96 -28.97 -10.54
C ALA A 101 9.07 -30.05 -11.15
N PHE A 102 9.27 -30.34 -12.44
CA PHE A 102 8.60 -31.46 -13.09
C PHE A 102 9.00 -32.71 -12.31
N ALA A 103 8.05 -33.32 -11.58
CA ALA A 103 8.28 -34.63 -11.00
C ALA A 103 8.50 -35.57 -12.19
N GLU A 104 9.71 -36.12 -12.29
CA GLU A 104 10.02 -37.17 -13.25
C GLU A 104 9.00 -38.28 -13.01
N ALA A 105 8.09 -38.47 -13.96
CA ALA A 105 7.23 -39.63 -13.96
C ALA A 105 8.17 -40.83 -14.07
N GLU A 106 8.35 -41.55 -12.97
CA GLU A 106 8.99 -42.85 -12.96
C GLU A 106 8.20 -43.72 -13.93
N ASP A 107 8.78 -43.91 -15.11
CA ASP A 107 8.33 -44.86 -16.12
C ASP A 107 8.60 -46.25 -15.53
N GLU A 108 7.69 -46.71 -14.68
CA GLU A 108 7.61 -48.11 -14.29
C GLU A 108 7.16 -48.89 -15.52
N ALA A 109 8.13 -49.13 -16.40
CA ALA A 109 8.06 -50.12 -17.45
C ALA A 109 7.90 -51.49 -16.78
N ALA A 110 6.66 -51.83 -16.47
CA ALA A 110 6.26 -53.18 -16.10
C ALA A 110 6.62 -54.11 -17.27
N GLU A 111 7.68 -54.88 -17.09
CA GLU A 111 8.10 -55.95 -18.00
C GLU A 111 7.08 -57.10 -17.90
N PRO A 112 6.33 -57.45 -18.97
CA PRO A 112 5.44 -58.60 -18.92
C PRO A 112 6.23 -59.90 -19.12
N ALA A 113 5.98 -60.87 -18.24
CA ALA A 113 6.51 -62.24 -18.29
C ALA A 113 5.84 -63.12 -19.34
#